data_AF-A0A9D0ZNT3-F1
#
_entry.id   AF-A0A9D0ZNT3-F1
#
_cell.length_a   1.000
_cell.length_b   1.000
_cell.length_c   1.000
_cell.angle_alpha   90.00
_cell.angle_beta   90.00
_cell.angle_gamma   90.00
#
_symmetry.space_group_name_H-M   'P 1'
#
loop_
_entity.id
_entity.type
_entity.pdbx_description
1 polymer ?
#
loop_
_entity_poly.entity_id
_entity_poly.type
_entity_poly.pdbx_seq_one_letter_code
_entity_poly.pdbx_strand_id
1 'polypeptide(L)'
;MILWKDRKRILGMPLTFTVYSLSEDRLFVKTGLFNLRTEEIILYRIRDISLRRSFGQRIFGVGTVHICSSDHTSPELDVKNIRHSEKVKELIHEQVEKMKMERRVRVNELIDGNNPDDEFDDGLDDGLDDAPDGEQDT
;
A
#
# COMPACT_ATOMS: atom_id res chain seq x y z
N MET A 1 8.09 16.65 5.98
CA MET A 1 9.53 16.37 6.25
C MET A 1 9.85 14.96 5.75
N ILE A 2 11.11 14.62 5.41
CA ILE A 2 11.44 13.21 5.04
C ILE A 2 11.60 12.41 6.34
N LEU A 3 10.73 11.43 6.56
CA LEU A 3 10.73 10.58 7.75
C LEU A 3 11.73 9.43 7.64
N TRP A 4 11.87 8.87 6.45
CA TRP A 4 12.73 7.73 6.22
C TRP A 4 13.29 7.75 4.81
N LYS A 5 14.53 7.30 4.66
CA LYS A 5 15.21 7.20 3.37
C LYS A 5 16.11 5.99 3.39
N ASP A 6 15.97 5.12 2.39
CA ASP A 6 16.83 3.96 2.21
C ASP A 6 17.12 3.72 0.73
N ARG A 7 18.16 2.95 0.46
CA ARG A 7 18.56 2.56 -0.90
C ARG A 7 18.43 1.06 -1.01
N LYS A 8 17.87 0.61 -2.14
CA LYS A 8 17.87 -0.81 -2.49
C LYS A 8 19.30 -1.36 -2.45
N ARG A 9 19.46 -2.55 -1.89
CA ARG A 9 20.73 -3.28 -1.85
C ARG A 9 20.57 -4.62 -2.54
N ILE A 10 21.58 -5.10 -3.26
CA ILE A 10 21.61 -6.46 -3.79
C ILE A 10 22.75 -7.17 -3.06
N LEU A 11 22.45 -8.30 -2.41
CA LEU A 11 23.44 -9.08 -1.65
C LEU A 11 24.24 -8.25 -0.62
N GLY A 12 23.61 -7.27 0.02
CA GLY A 12 24.25 -6.38 1.00
C GLY A 12 24.96 -5.14 0.42
N MET A 13 25.19 -5.10 -0.90
CA MET A 13 25.85 -3.97 -1.56
C MET A 13 24.83 -2.98 -2.16
N PRO A 14 25.05 -1.65 -2.04
CA PRO A 14 24.18 -0.62 -2.60
C PRO A 14 24.46 -0.39 -4.10
N LEU A 15 24.48 -1.46 -4.90
CA LEU A 15 24.77 -1.41 -6.34
C LEU A 15 23.61 -0.88 -7.19
N THR A 16 22.45 -0.65 -6.59
CA THR A 16 21.28 -0.16 -7.30
C THR A 16 21.07 1.32 -7.08
N PHE A 17 20.69 2.01 -8.14
CA PHE A 17 20.32 3.42 -8.13
C PHE A 17 18.84 3.64 -7.78
N THR A 18 18.26 2.71 -7.00
CA THR A 18 16.89 2.84 -6.50
C THR A 18 16.92 3.36 -5.06
N VAL A 19 16.38 4.55 -4.86
CA VAL A 19 16.26 5.22 -3.58
C VAL A 19 14.79 5.33 -3.23
N TYR A 20 14.46 4.84 -2.04
CA TYR A 20 13.15 4.93 -1.44
C TYR A 20 13.18 6.02 -0.38
N SER A 21 12.22 6.94 -0.43
CA SER A 21 12.06 7.97 0.59
C SER A 21 10.61 8.03 1.01
N LEU A 22 10.35 8.08 2.31
CA LEU A 22 9.01 8.26 2.87
C LEU A 22 8.91 9.66 3.49
N SER A 23 7.88 10.38 3.10
CA SER A 23 7.42 11.63 3.70
C SER A 23 6.17 11.36 4.56
N GLU A 24 5.65 12.39 5.19
CA GLU A 24 4.43 12.33 6.02
C GLU A 24 3.19 11.96 5.20
N ASP A 25 3.12 12.43 3.96
CA ASP A 25 1.95 12.31 3.09
C ASP A 25 2.19 11.37 1.89
N ARG A 26 3.46 11.16 1.51
CA ARG A 26 3.84 10.50 0.25
C ARG A 26 5.02 9.56 0.41
N LEU A 27 4.99 8.49 -0.37
CA LEU A 27 6.12 7.59 -0.61
C LEU A 27 6.72 7.89 -1.98
N PHE A 28 8.03 8.09 -2.01
CA PHE A 28 8.80 8.42 -3.21
C PHE A 28 9.72 7.26 -3.58
N VAL A 29 9.71 6.88 -4.85
CA VAL A 29 10.60 5.88 -5.41
C VAL A 29 11.34 6.48 -6.58
N LYS A 30 12.64 6.67 -6.40
CA LYS A 30 13.54 7.18 -7.45
C LYS A 30 14.36 6.01 -7.96
N THR A 31 14.25 5.70 -9.25
CA THR A 31 15.01 4.63 -9.90
C THR A 31 15.69 5.16 -11.15
N GLY A 32 17.01 5.02 -11.26
CA GLY A 32 17.72 5.35 -12.50
C GLY A 32 19.21 5.58 -12.36
N LEU A 33 19.97 5.17 -13.38
CA LEU A 33 21.39 5.50 -13.55
C LEU A 33 21.58 6.61 -14.58
N PHE A 34 21.04 6.42 -15.80
CA PHE A 34 21.08 7.40 -16.89
C PHE A 34 19.72 8.03 -17.16
N ASN A 35 18.64 7.26 -17.02
CA ASN A 35 17.27 7.74 -17.09
C ASN A 35 16.66 7.72 -15.68
N LEU A 36 16.38 8.90 -15.14
CA LEU A 36 15.91 9.07 -13.76
C LEU A 36 14.38 9.03 -13.74
N ARG A 37 13.81 7.93 -13.27
CA ARG A 37 12.36 7.80 -13.06
C ARG A 37 12.04 8.07 -11.60
N THR A 38 11.14 9.03 -11.35
CA THR A 38 10.62 9.32 -10.01
C THR A 38 9.14 8.98 -10.00
N GLU A 39 8.74 8.10 -9.10
CA GLU A 39 7.35 7.76 -8.84
C GLU A 39 6.97 8.24 -7.43
N GLU A 40 5.74 8.72 -7.29
CA GLU A 40 5.20 9.22 -6.03
C GLU A 40 3.84 8.56 -5.77
N ILE A 41 3.63 8.04 -4.56
CA ILE A 41 2.37 7.46 -4.13
C ILE A 41 1.91 8.18 -2.88
N ILE A 42 0.67 8.66 -2.87
CA ILE A 42 0.12 9.31 -1.69
C ILE A 42 -0.34 8.25 -0.70
N LEU A 43 0.07 8.38 0.57
CA LEU A 43 -0.13 7.36 1.59
C LEU A 43 -1.61 7.04 1.85
N TYR A 44 -2.50 8.03 1.78
CA TYR A 44 -3.93 7.80 1.99
C TYR A 44 -4.57 6.87 0.93
N ARG A 45 -3.93 6.67 -0.24
CA ARG A 45 -4.42 5.78 -1.31
C ARG A 45 -3.92 4.34 -1.18
N ILE A 46 -3.06 4.06 -0.20
CA ILE A 46 -2.55 2.72 0.05
C ILE A 46 -3.66 1.90 0.68
N ARG A 47 -4.00 0.79 0.02
CA ARG A 47 -5.00 -0.18 0.50
C ARG A 47 -4.37 -1.24 1.38
N ASP A 48 -3.31 -1.87 0.87
CA ASP A 48 -2.66 -2.98 1.54
C ASP A 48 -1.13 -2.87 1.48
N ILE A 49 -0.48 -3.38 2.52
CA ILE A 49 0.96 -3.42 2.69
C ILE A 49 1.36 -4.84 3.10
N SER A 50 1.92 -5.56 2.13
CA SER A 50 2.34 -6.94 2.27
C SER A 50 3.87 -7.04 2.40
N LEU A 51 4.37 -7.97 3.23
CA LEU A 51 5.81 -8.22 3.38
C LEU A 51 6.18 -9.57 2.77
N ARG A 52 7.04 -9.57 1.76
CA ARG A 52 7.57 -10.77 1.11
C ARG A 52 9.04 -10.94 1.45
N ARG A 53 9.41 -12.11 1.99
CA ARG A 53 10.80 -12.49 2.32
C ARG A 53 11.11 -13.86 1.72
N SER A 54 11.97 -13.90 0.71
CA SER A 54 12.52 -15.15 0.17
C SER A 54 13.59 -15.74 1.09
N PHE A 55 13.93 -17.03 0.90
CA PHE A 55 14.91 -17.74 1.74
C PHE A 55 16.27 -17.03 1.81
N GLY A 56 16.81 -16.58 0.66
CA GLY A 56 18.05 -15.81 0.63
C GLY A 56 17.93 -14.48 1.37
N GLN A 57 16.82 -13.76 1.21
CA GLN A 57 16.58 -12.50 1.90
C GLN A 57 16.52 -12.68 3.43
N ARG A 58 15.97 -13.79 3.92
CA ARG A 58 15.96 -14.14 5.35
C ARG A 58 17.38 -14.32 5.89
N ILE A 59 18.27 -14.98 5.14
CA ILE A 59 19.68 -15.17 5.53
C ILE A 59 20.41 -13.82 5.58
N PHE A 60 20.16 -12.93 4.62
CA PHE A 60 20.79 -11.61 4.55
C PHE A 60 20.10 -10.53 5.42
N GLY A 61 19.04 -10.86 6.16
CA GLY A 61 18.31 -9.91 7.01
C GLY A 61 17.61 -8.78 6.23
N VAL A 62 17.26 -9.03 4.98
CA VAL A 62 16.54 -8.09 4.11
C VAL A 62 15.14 -8.61 3.78
N GLY A 63 14.27 -7.75 3.24
CA GLY A 63 12.96 -8.17 2.72
C GLY A 63 12.40 -7.20 1.71
N THR A 64 11.32 -7.60 1.05
CA THR A 64 10.60 -6.79 0.06
C THR A 64 9.24 -6.40 0.64
N VAL A 65 8.95 -5.10 0.72
CA VAL A 65 7.62 -4.59 1.09
C VAL A 65 6.87 -4.33 -0.20
N HIS A 66 5.75 -5.01 -0.39
CA HIS A 66 4.83 -4.85 -1.51
C HIS A 66 3.68 -3.95 -1.06
N ILE A 67 3.41 -2.90 -1.84
CA ILE A 67 2.42 -1.88 -1.52
C ILE A 67 1.39 -1.86 -2.64
N CYS A 68 0.13 -2.06 -2.28
CA CYS A 68 -1.00 -2.02 -3.19
C CYS A 68 -1.72 -0.68 -3.03
N SER A 69 -1.77 0.09 -4.10
CA SER A 69 -2.47 1.37 -4.19
C SER A 69 -3.77 1.22 -5.00
N SER A 70 -4.75 2.08 -4.75
CA SER A 70 -5.94 2.23 -5.62
C SER A 70 -5.68 3.14 -6.82
N ASP A 71 -4.47 3.67 -6.97
CA ASP A 71 -4.18 4.67 -8.00
C ASP A 71 -4.08 4.06 -9.41
N HIS A 72 -4.64 4.75 -10.41
CA HIS A 72 -4.64 4.29 -11.81
C HIS A 72 -3.24 4.30 -12.45
N THR A 73 -2.34 5.14 -11.95
CA THR A 73 -1.02 5.38 -12.57
C THR A 73 0.05 4.37 -12.12
N SER A 74 -0.02 3.92 -10.86
CA SER A 74 0.90 2.94 -10.27
C SER A 74 0.15 2.09 -9.24
N PRO A 75 -0.53 1.00 -9.65
CA PRO A 75 -1.36 0.19 -8.76
C PRO A 75 -0.54 -0.64 -7.77
N GLU A 76 0.69 -1.03 -8.13
CA GLU A 76 1.55 -1.87 -7.31
C GLU A 76 2.96 -1.29 -7.23
N LEU A 77 3.50 -1.22 -6.02
CA LEU A 77 4.87 -0.77 -5.77
C LEU A 77 5.64 -1.75 -4.92
N ASP A 78 6.79 -2.18 -5.43
CA ASP A 78 7.72 -3.05 -4.71
C ASP A 78 8.91 -2.27 -4.14
N VAL A 79 8.99 -2.22 -2.83
CA VAL A 79 10.16 -1.72 -2.10
C VAL A 79 11.07 -2.90 -1.77
N LYS A 80 12.04 -3.17 -2.66
CA LYS A 80 12.86 -4.40 -2.65
C LYS A 80 14.09 -4.28 -1.77
N ASN A 81 14.43 -5.37 -1.08
CA ASN A 81 15.68 -5.57 -0.35
C ASN A 81 16.00 -4.48 0.70
N ILE A 82 15.00 -4.15 1.52
CA ILE A 82 15.14 -3.25 2.66
C ILE A 82 15.64 -4.02 3.88
N ARG A 83 16.58 -3.45 4.63
CA ARG A 83 17.00 -3.98 5.93
C ARG A 83 15.93 -3.68 6.98
N HIS A 84 15.65 -4.63 7.88
CA HIS A 84 14.57 -4.48 8.86
C HIS A 84 13.21 -4.14 8.20
N SER A 85 12.90 -4.84 7.11
CA SER A 85 11.69 -4.65 6.30
C SER A 85 10.37 -4.67 7.08
N GLU A 86 10.35 -5.28 8.27
CA GLU A 86 9.20 -5.30 9.17
C GLU A 86 9.01 -3.99 9.91
N LYS A 87 10.09 -3.40 10.44
CA LYS A 87 10.06 -2.04 10.99
C LYS A 87 9.62 -1.02 9.95
N VAL A 88 10.08 -1.18 8.71
CA VAL A 88 9.70 -0.28 7.61
C VAL A 88 8.24 -0.48 7.22
N LYS A 89 7.75 -1.72 7.17
CA LYS A 89 6.33 -2.01 6.98
C LYS A 89 5.50 -1.30 8.07
N GLU A 90 5.86 -1.49 9.33
CA GLU A 90 5.15 -0.92 10.48
C GLU A 90 5.13 0.61 10.43
N LEU A 91 6.28 1.23 10.12
CA LEU A 91 6.39 2.67 9.95
C LEU A 91 5.48 3.19 8.83
N ILE A 92 5.46 2.52 7.67
CA ILE A 92 4.55 2.91 6.57
C ILE A 92 3.09 2.73 7.00
N HIS A 93 2.77 1.64 7.69
CA HIS A 93 1.42 1.36 8.17
C HIS A 93 0.93 2.45 9.14
N GLU A 94 1.73 2.83 10.12
CA GLU A 94 1.42 3.91 11.06
C GLU A 94 1.14 5.23 10.34
N GLN A 95 1.94 5.60 9.34
CA GLN A 95 1.73 6.85 8.59
C GLN A 95 0.49 6.79 7.72
N VAL A 96 0.17 5.64 7.12
CA VAL A 96 -1.06 5.45 6.35
C VAL A 96 -2.28 5.62 7.25
N GLU A 97 -2.28 4.99 8.42
CA GLU A 97 -3.39 5.08 9.37
C GLU A 97 -3.57 6.49 9.93
N LYS A 98 -2.47 7.18 10.23
CA LYS A 98 -2.49 8.59 10.62
C LYS A 98 -3.15 9.47 9.55
N MET A 99 -2.75 9.31 8.29
CA MET A 99 -3.31 10.09 7.17
C MET A 99 -4.78 9.76 6.90
N LYS A 100 -5.21 8.51 7.09
CA LYS A 100 -6.62 8.12 7.01
C LYS A 100 -7.43 8.74 8.14
N MET A 101 -6.91 8.71 9.36
CA MET A 101 -7.57 9.30 10.53
C MET A 101 -7.73 10.81 10.36
N GLU A 102 -6.69 11.53 9.94
CA GLU A 102 -6.77 12.98 9.68
C GLU A 102 -7.82 13.33 8.61
N ARG A 103 -7.92 12.52 7.55
CA ARG A 103 -8.99 12.69 6.54
C ARG A 103 -10.37 12.38 7.10
N ARG A 104 -10.52 11.32 7.89
CA ARG A 104 -11.79 10.94 8.51
C ARG A 104 -12.27 12.04 9.45
N VAL A 105 -11.39 12.61 10.27
CA VAL A 105 -11.70 13.73 11.17
C VAL A 105 -12.15 14.93 10.35
N ARG A 106 -11.44 15.28 9.28
CA ARG A 106 -11.82 16.40 8.40
C ARG A 106 -13.16 16.19 7.70
N VAL A 107 -13.51 14.96 7.32
CA VAL A 107 -14.83 14.63 6.76
C VAL A 107 -15.90 14.75 7.84
N ASN A 108 -15.63 14.25 9.05
CA ASN A 108 -16.57 14.32 10.17
C ASN A 108 -16.86 15.77 10.60
N GLU A 109 -15.86 16.66 10.57
CA GLU A 109 -16.03 18.10 10.81
C GLU A 109 -16.88 18.80 9.74
N LEU A 110 -16.95 18.26 8.52
CA LEU A 110 -17.83 18.77 7.46
C LEU A 110 -19.25 18.19 7.55
N ILE A 111 -19.39 16.96 8.07
CA ILE A 111 -20.68 16.28 8.26
C ILE A 111 -21.42 16.80 9.50
N ASP A 112 -20.73 17.36 10.50
CA ASP A 112 -21.37 17.98 11.68
C ASP A 112 -22.20 19.26 11.35
N GLY A 113 -22.32 19.60 10.05
CA GLY A 113 -23.22 20.63 9.51
C GLY A 113 -24.42 20.11 8.70
N ASN A 114 -24.58 18.80 8.48
CA ASN A 114 -25.78 18.26 7.82
C ASN A 114 -26.03 16.77 8.16
N ASN A 115 -27.30 16.46 8.43
CA ASN A 115 -27.90 15.22 8.95
C ASN A 115 -27.30 13.83 8.58
N PRO A 116 -27.56 12.79 9.40
CA PRO A 116 -26.89 11.49 9.39
C PRO A 116 -27.61 10.43 8.52
N ASP A 117 -27.56 10.55 7.19
CA ASP A 117 -28.32 9.62 6.31
C ASP A 117 -27.52 9.02 5.13
N ASP A 118 -26.18 8.99 5.14
CA ASP A 118 -25.41 8.31 4.08
C ASP A 118 -24.97 6.91 4.53
N GLU A 119 -25.82 5.96 4.16
CA GLU A 119 -25.61 4.51 4.13
C GLU A 119 -24.17 4.15 3.73
N PHE A 120 -23.48 3.48 4.66
CA PHE A 120 -22.44 2.55 4.29
C PHE A 120 -23.14 1.37 3.60
N ASP A 121 -23.21 1.39 2.27
CA ASP A 121 -23.53 0.21 1.47
C ASP A 121 -22.27 -0.66 1.39
N ASP A 122 -22.00 -1.40 2.47
CA ASP A 122 -21.20 -2.62 2.44
C ASP A 122 -22.12 -3.84 2.24
N GLY A 123 -22.83 -3.85 1.11
CA GLY A 123 -23.56 -4.99 0.59
C GLY A 123 -22.64 -6.19 0.34
N LEU A 124 -22.47 -6.99 1.39
CA LEU A 124 -22.10 -8.39 1.35
C LEU A 124 -23.09 -9.14 0.43
N ASP A 125 -22.66 -9.47 -0.80
CA ASP A 125 -23.38 -10.40 -1.68
C ASP A 125 -23.03 -11.85 -1.25
N ASP A 126 -23.64 -12.27 -0.14
CA ASP A 126 -23.65 -13.66 0.33
C ASP A 126 -24.93 -14.36 -0.19
N GLY A 127 -24.81 -14.96 -1.37
CA GLY A 127 -25.52 -16.16 -1.83
C GLY A 127 -27.05 -16.16 -1.94
N LEU A 128 -27.57 -16.35 -3.16
CA LEU A 128 -28.77 -17.17 -3.37
C LEU A 128 -28.77 -17.85 -4.76
N ASP A 129 -29.12 -19.13 -4.70
CA ASP A 129 -29.30 -20.18 -5.70
C ASP A 129 -29.66 -19.81 -7.16
N ASP A 130 -29.00 -20.48 -8.11
CA ASP A 130 -29.60 -20.81 -9.41
C ASP A 130 -29.13 -22.21 -9.85
N ALA A 131 -29.79 -23.26 -9.32
CA ALA A 131 -29.71 -24.61 -9.86
C ALA A 131 -30.92 -24.81 -10.80
N PRO A 132 -30.71 -25.24 -12.06
CA PRO A 132 -31.81 -25.48 -12.98
C PRO A 132 -32.46 -26.84 -12.67
N ASP A 133 -33.65 -26.83 -12.06
CA ASP A 133 -34.47 -28.02 -11.95
C ASP A 133 -35.13 -28.31 -13.30
N GLY A 134 -34.76 -29.47 -13.86
CA GLY A 134 -35.24 -29.95 -15.15
C GLY A 134 -36.74 -30.22 -15.18
N GLU A 135 -37.36 -29.83 -16.28
CA GLU A 135 -38.67 -30.32 -16.70
C GLU A 135 -38.64 -31.84 -16.85
N GLN A 136 -39.48 -32.52 -16.07
CA GLN A 136 -40.03 -33.82 -16.43
C GLN A 136 -41.54 -33.65 -16.43
N ASP A 137 -42.12 -33.47 -17.62
CA ASP A 137 -43.54 -33.73 -17.84
C ASP A 137 -43.70 -35.08 -18.57
N THR A 138 -44.81 -35.68 -18.20
CA THR A 138 -45.31 -37.05 -18.37
C THR A 138 -45.39 -37.64 -19.77
#